data_AF-A0A973PHF5-F1
#
_entry.id   AF-A0A973PHF5-F1
#
_cell.length_a   1.000
_cell.length_b   1.000
_cell.length_c   1.000
_cell.angle_alpha   90.00
_cell.angle_beta   90.00
_cell.angle_gamma   90.00
#
_symmetry.space_group_name_H-M   'P 1'
#
loop_
_entity.id
_entity.type
_entity.pdbx_description
1 polymer ?
#
loop_
_entity_poly.entity_id
_entity_poly.type
_entity_poly.pdbx_seq_one_letter_code
_entity_poly.pdbx_strand_id
1 'polypeptide(L)'
;NRPVYDPADGGHLRIEMRALPAGPSCADMTANTAFLLGLTLAQAERDLTGYAFAEAYQNFYRAAREGLEAKMTWPGLDGEFEAADLVLRLLPEARAALLAAGVTPHDADTALDVVAQRTRLRRTGAVWQRETLARFGGDRERLVRRYRELALSGLPVHLWE
;
A
#
# COMPACT_ATOMS: atom_id res chain seq x y z
N ASN A 1 -12.98 4.81 5.02
CA ASN A 1 -13.46 3.44 5.29
C ASN A 1 -14.92 3.47 5.68
N ARG A 2 -15.65 2.39 5.43
CA ARG A 2 -17.11 2.35 5.66
C ARG A 2 -17.44 1.33 6.75
N PRO A 3 -18.18 1.70 7.80
CA PRO A 3 -18.73 0.72 8.72
C PRO A 3 -19.82 -0.09 8.02
N VAL A 4 -19.82 -1.40 8.22
CA VAL A 4 -20.80 -2.34 7.69
C VAL A 4 -21.34 -3.15 8.85
N TYR A 5 -22.62 -2.97 9.15
CA TYR A 5 -23.34 -3.81 10.10
C TYR A 5 -24.09 -4.89 9.34
N ASP A 6 -23.99 -6.12 9.85
CA ASP A 6 -24.73 -7.26 9.37
C ASP A 6 -25.45 -7.90 10.56
N PRO A 7 -26.79 -7.94 10.57
CA PRO A 7 -27.57 -8.43 11.71
C PRO A 7 -27.58 -9.97 11.84
N ALA A 8 -27.01 -10.72 10.88
CA ALA A 8 -26.95 -12.17 10.96
C ALA A 8 -26.12 -12.66 12.17
N ASP A 9 -26.47 -13.84 12.69
CA ASP A 9 -25.74 -14.56 13.76
C ASP A 9 -25.41 -13.71 15.01
N GLY A 10 -26.37 -12.88 15.45
CA GLY A 10 -26.20 -12.05 16.65
C GLY A 10 -25.57 -10.68 16.37
N GLY A 11 -25.33 -10.34 15.10
CA GLY A 11 -24.88 -9.03 14.68
C GLY A 11 -23.35 -8.92 14.68
N HIS A 12 -22.78 -8.49 13.55
CA HIS A 12 -21.36 -8.20 13.48
C HIS A 12 -21.08 -6.88 12.76
N LEU A 13 -20.04 -6.18 13.22
CA LEU A 13 -19.55 -4.93 12.64
C LEU A 13 -18.23 -5.19 11.92
N ARG A 14 -18.13 -4.72 10.67
CA ARG A 14 -16.92 -4.75 9.87
C ARG A 14 -16.56 -3.35 9.40
N ILE A 15 -15.27 -3.13 9.17
CA ILE A 15 -14.76 -1.92 8.52
C ILE A 15 -14.30 -2.29 7.12
N GLU A 16 -14.97 -1.75 6.11
CA GLU A 16 -14.57 -1.89 4.71
C GLU A 16 -13.47 -0.87 4.38
N MET A 17 -12.27 -1.38 4.07
CA MET A 17 -11.16 -0.55 3.59
C MET A 17 -11.37 -0.20 2.11
N ARG A 18 -11.40 1.10 1.79
CA ARG A 18 -11.70 1.58 0.42
C ARG A 18 -10.62 2.49 -0.18
N ALA A 19 -9.53 2.68 0.54
CA ALA A 19 -8.46 3.59 0.12
C ALA A 19 -7.53 2.98 -0.94
N LEU A 20 -7.41 1.65 -1.00
CA LEU A 20 -6.50 1.00 -1.95
C LEU A 20 -7.07 1.04 -3.37
N PRO A 21 -6.33 1.58 -4.35
CA PRO A 21 -6.71 1.46 -5.76
C PRO A 21 -6.48 0.04 -6.27
N ALA A 22 -7.04 -0.29 -7.43
CA ALA A 22 -6.60 -1.46 -8.18
C ALA A 22 -5.09 -1.35 -8.47
N GLY A 23 -4.35 -2.43 -8.23
CA GLY A 23 -2.92 -2.50 -8.48
C GLY A 23 -2.59 -2.89 -9.93
N PRO A 24 -1.34 -2.68 -10.37
CA PRO A 24 -0.90 -3.03 -11.72
C PRO A 24 -0.81 -4.54 -12.00
N SER A 25 -0.65 -5.37 -10.98
CA SER A 25 -0.64 -6.83 -11.08
C SER A 25 -1.31 -7.46 -9.86
N CYS A 26 -1.63 -8.76 -9.93
CA CYS A 26 -2.09 -9.52 -8.77
C CYS A 26 -1.03 -9.52 -7.64
N ALA A 27 0.26 -9.64 -7.98
CA ALA A 27 1.34 -9.58 -7.00
C ALA A 27 1.37 -8.22 -6.26
N ASP A 28 1.18 -7.11 -6.99
CA ASP A 28 1.10 -5.78 -6.39
C ASP A 28 -0.11 -5.60 -5.48
N MET A 29 -1.25 -6.16 -5.86
CA MET A 29 -2.46 -6.10 -5.05
C MET A 29 -2.31 -6.92 -3.77
N THR A 30 -1.77 -8.14 -3.87
CA THR A 30 -1.47 -8.98 -2.70
C THR A 30 -0.48 -8.30 -1.77
N ALA A 31 0.58 -7.69 -2.31
CA ALA A 31 1.56 -6.92 -1.56
C ALA A 31 0.94 -5.73 -0.80
N ASN A 32 0.11 -4.92 -1.48
CA ASN A 32 -0.60 -3.80 -0.85
C ASN A 32 -1.53 -4.29 0.27
N THR A 33 -2.26 -5.39 0.04
CA THR A 33 -3.16 -5.99 1.05
C THR A 33 -2.38 -6.51 2.25
N ALA A 34 -1.29 -7.24 2.03
CA ALA A 34 -0.45 -7.78 3.10
C ALA A 34 0.10 -6.67 4.00
N PHE A 35 0.68 -5.61 3.40
CA PHE A 35 1.22 -4.49 4.17
C PHE A 35 0.15 -3.74 4.95
N LEU A 36 -0.99 -3.45 4.32
CA LEU A 36 -2.11 -2.80 4.98
C LEU A 36 -2.67 -3.62 6.15
N LEU A 37 -2.93 -4.92 5.91
CA LEU A 37 -3.48 -5.81 6.93
C LEU A 37 -2.49 -5.97 8.09
N GLY A 38 -1.21 -6.17 7.78
CA GLY A 38 -0.15 -6.26 8.78
C GLY A 38 -0.12 -5.02 9.68
N LEU A 39 -0.15 -3.82 9.10
CA LEU A 39 -0.17 -2.59 9.90
C LEU A 39 -1.48 -2.41 10.67
N THR A 40 -2.62 -2.78 10.08
CA THR A 40 -3.92 -2.72 10.77
C THR A 40 -3.92 -3.61 12.00
N LEU A 41 -3.43 -4.85 11.87
CA LEU A 41 -3.29 -5.79 12.98
C LEU A 41 -2.30 -5.28 14.03
N ALA A 42 -1.16 -4.71 13.60
CA ALA A 42 -0.17 -4.15 14.52
C ALA A 42 -0.69 -2.93 15.30
N GLN A 43 -1.57 -2.12 14.70
CA GLN A 43 -2.16 -0.95 15.35
C GLN A 43 -3.45 -1.28 16.12
N ALA A 44 -4.10 -2.42 15.89
CA ALA A 44 -5.43 -2.71 16.42
C ALA A 44 -5.52 -2.63 17.97
N GLU A 45 -4.45 -3.01 18.65
CA GLU A 45 -4.34 -3.01 20.12
C GLU A 45 -3.62 -1.77 20.68
N ARG A 46 -3.18 -0.84 19.83
CA ARG A 46 -2.45 0.37 20.26
C ARG A 46 -3.42 1.48 20.65
N ASP A 47 -3.07 2.22 21.69
CA ASP A 47 -3.75 3.46 22.01
C ASP A 47 -3.35 4.56 21.00
N LEU A 48 -4.27 4.86 20.09
CA LEU A 48 -4.11 5.90 19.08
C LEU A 48 -4.81 7.21 19.47
N THR A 49 -5.35 7.34 20.69
CA THR A 49 -6.10 8.53 21.11
C THR A 49 -5.25 9.81 21.09
N GLY A 50 -3.94 9.68 21.26
CA GLY A 50 -2.98 10.78 21.13
C GLY A 50 -2.67 11.20 19.69
N TYR A 51 -3.06 10.43 18.68
CA TYR A 51 -2.81 10.75 17.28
C TYR A 51 -3.98 11.54 16.67
N ALA A 52 -3.72 12.76 16.23
CA ALA A 52 -4.79 13.62 15.78
C ALA A 52 -5.32 13.17 14.41
N PHE A 53 -6.64 13.05 14.26
CA PHE A 53 -7.26 12.72 12.98
C PHE A 53 -6.85 13.70 11.85
N ALA A 54 -6.62 14.97 12.18
CA ALA A 54 -6.14 15.96 11.23
C ALA A 54 -4.78 15.58 10.60
N GLU A 55 -3.89 14.94 11.36
CA GLU A 55 -2.62 14.44 10.83
C GLU A 55 -2.83 13.27 9.86
N ALA A 56 -3.68 12.30 10.23
CA ALA A 56 -4.06 11.19 9.34
C ALA A 56 -4.69 11.70 8.04
N TYR A 57 -5.56 12.72 8.14
CA TYR A 57 -6.20 13.37 7.01
C TYR A 57 -5.18 14.06 6.10
N GLN A 58 -4.24 14.83 6.68
CA GLN A 58 -3.18 15.48 5.92
C GLN A 58 -2.26 14.47 5.23
N ASN A 59 -1.85 13.41 5.94
CA ASN A 59 -1.09 12.30 5.40
C ASN A 59 -1.74 11.71 4.14
N PHE A 60 -3.05 11.45 4.20
CA PHE A 60 -3.79 10.88 3.08
C PHE A 60 -3.71 11.75 1.82
N TYR A 61 -3.98 13.05 1.94
CA TYR A 61 -3.97 13.96 0.78
C TYR A 61 -2.55 14.29 0.30
N ARG A 62 -1.56 14.38 1.18
CA ARG A 62 -0.15 14.50 0.79
C ARG A 62 0.29 13.27 0.00
N ALA A 63 0.04 12.07 0.51
CA ALA A 63 0.35 10.82 -0.19
C ALA A 63 -0.35 10.72 -1.56
N ALA A 64 -1.60 11.16 -1.67
CA ALA A 64 -2.33 11.15 -2.94
C ALA A 64 -1.73 12.10 -4.00
N ARG A 65 -1.11 13.22 -3.59
CA ARG A 65 -0.53 14.22 -4.50
C ARG A 65 0.94 13.98 -4.80
N GLU A 66 1.70 13.62 -3.76
CA GLU A 66 3.17 13.61 -3.75
C GLU A 66 3.72 12.17 -3.79
N GLY A 67 2.88 11.15 -3.57
CA GLY A 67 3.29 9.76 -3.63
C GLY A 67 4.34 9.40 -2.57
N LEU A 68 5.42 8.76 -2.99
CA LEU A 68 6.50 8.29 -2.10
C LEU A 68 7.35 9.44 -1.52
N GLU A 69 7.24 10.65 -2.04
CA GLU A 69 7.94 11.85 -1.56
C GLU A 69 7.16 12.60 -0.48
N ALA A 70 5.89 12.21 -0.24
CA ALA A 70 5.02 12.85 0.73
C ALA A 70 5.65 12.84 2.13
N LYS A 71 5.59 13.97 2.83
CA LYS A 71 5.96 14.05 4.24
C LYS A 71 4.79 13.62 5.13
N MET A 72 5.02 12.59 5.94
CA MET A 72 4.01 11.92 6.75
C MET A 72 4.40 11.90 8.22
N THR A 73 3.44 12.11 9.12
CA THR A 73 3.59 11.75 10.54
C THR A 73 3.11 10.32 10.77
N TRP A 74 3.49 9.70 11.89
CA TRP A 74 3.02 8.36 12.23
C TRP A 74 2.79 8.23 13.74
N PRO A 75 1.75 7.52 14.20
CA PRO A 75 1.51 7.33 15.63
C PRO A 75 2.74 6.78 16.36
N GLY A 76 3.12 7.42 17.47
CA GLY A 76 4.25 7.01 18.29
C GLY A 76 5.64 7.35 17.73
N LEU A 77 5.72 8.09 16.62
CA LEU A 77 6.97 8.62 16.09
C LEU A 77 6.94 10.15 16.06
N ASP A 78 7.97 10.77 16.60
CA ASP A 78 8.11 12.23 16.57
C ASP A 78 8.63 12.71 15.21
N GLY A 79 7.97 13.73 14.66
CA GLY A 79 8.36 14.41 13.43
C GLY A 79 7.72 13.86 12.14
N GLU A 80 8.15 14.40 11.01
CA GLU A 80 7.70 14.00 9.67
C GLU A 80 8.77 13.18 8.96
N PHE A 81 8.34 12.17 8.22
CA PHE A 81 9.18 11.25 7.45
C PHE A 81 8.74 11.24 5.98
N GLU A 82 9.67 11.00 5.05
CA GLU A 82 9.25 10.66 3.68
C GLU A 82 8.46 9.36 3.70
N ALA A 83 7.38 9.29 2.92
CA ALA A 83 6.55 8.10 2.82
C ALA A 83 7.38 6.87 2.44
N ALA A 84 8.39 7.00 1.58
CA ALA A 84 9.30 5.90 1.26
C ALA A 84 10.05 5.37 2.50
N ASP A 85 10.63 6.25 3.31
CA ASP A 85 11.38 5.85 4.49
C ASP A 85 10.46 5.27 5.56
N LEU A 86 9.28 5.87 5.72
CA LEU A 86 8.27 5.39 6.67
C LEU A 86 7.77 4.00 6.29
N VAL A 87 7.48 3.75 5.00
CA VAL A 87 7.09 2.41 4.53
C VAL A 87 8.16 1.38 4.87
N LEU A 88 9.43 1.65 4.54
CA LEU A 88 10.53 0.71 4.82
C LEU A 88 10.71 0.46 6.32
N ARG A 89 10.55 1.49 7.16
CA ARG A 89 10.60 1.38 8.62
C ARG A 89 9.46 0.52 9.18
N LEU A 90 8.28 0.55 8.56
CA LEU A 90 7.09 -0.15 9.04
C LEU A 90 6.95 -1.59 8.55
N LEU A 91 7.73 -2.02 7.54
CA LEU A 91 7.72 -3.39 7.04
C LEU A 91 7.95 -4.47 8.12
N PRO A 92 8.92 -4.34 9.05
CA PRO A 92 9.13 -5.34 10.09
C PRO A 92 7.92 -5.48 11.03
N GLU A 93 7.26 -4.37 11.35
CA GLU A 93 6.08 -4.35 12.21
C GLU A 93 4.88 -5.03 11.53
N ALA A 94 4.63 -4.69 10.25
CA ALA A 94 3.60 -5.35 9.45
C ALA A 94 3.85 -6.85 9.36
N ARG A 95 5.10 -7.26 9.12
CA ARG A 95 5.51 -8.67 9.06
C ARG A 95 5.20 -9.39 10.37
N ALA A 96 5.62 -8.85 11.51
CA ALA A 96 5.42 -9.48 12.81
C ALA A 96 3.93 -9.73 13.09
N ALA A 97 3.07 -8.76 12.78
CA ALA A 97 1.64 -8.89 12.97
C ALA A 97 0.98 -9.91 12.02
N LEU A 98 1.43 -10.00 10.76
CA LEU A 98 0.96 -11.04 9.83
C LEU A 98 1.30 -12.44 10.32
N LEU A 99 2.53 -12.65 10.83
CA LEU A 99 2.94 -13.95 11.38
C LEU A 99 2.15 -14.32 12.63
N ALA A 100 1.91 -13.35 13.52
CA ALA A 100 1.08 -13.56 14.70
C ALA A 100 -0.37 -13.93 14.34
N ALA A 101 -0.87 -13.44 13.20
CA ALA A 101 -2.18 -13.78 12.66
C ALA A 101 -2.20 -15.10 11.85
N GLY A 102 -1.08 -15.84 11.78
CA GLY A 102 -0.99 -17.16 11.15
C GLY A 102 -0.64 -17.17 9.66
N VAL A 103 -0.25 -16.03 9.08
CA VAL A 103 0.30 -16.00 7.72
C VAL A 103 1.66 -16.69 7.71
N THR A 104 1.95 -17.49 6.69
CA THR A 104 3.23 -18.20 6.61
C THR A 104 4.38 -17.21 6.43
N PRO A 105 5.59 -17.50 6.96
CA PRO A 105 6.77 -16.67 6.71
C PRO A 105 7.04 -16.44 5.23
N HIS A 106 6.90 -17.49 4.41
CA HIS A 106 7.11 -17.40 2.97
C HIS A 106 6.16 -16.41 2.28
N ASP A 107 4.85 -16.49 2.57
CA ASP A 107 3.87 -15.60 1.93
C ASP A 107 4.04 -14.15 2.40
N ALA A 108 4.28 -13.94 3.70
CA ALA A 108 4.53 -12.62 4.25
C ALA A 108 5.78 -11.99 3.64
N ASP A 109 6.89 -12.73 3.58
CA ASP A 109 8.17 -12.24 3.04
C ASP A 109 8.07 -11.93 1.55
N THR A 110 7.42 -12.81 0.78
CA THR A 110 7.22 -12.60 -0.66
C THR A 110 6.39 -11.35 -0.94
N ALA A 111 5.28 -11.17 -0.22
CA ALA A 111 4.40 -10.02 -0.43
C ALA A 111 5.05 -8.70 0.04
N LEU A 112 5.73 -8.71 1.19
CA LEU A 112 6.36 -7.51 1.74
C LEU A 112 7.64 -7.11 1.00
N ASP A 113 8.37 -8.06 0.40
CA ASP A 113 9.51 -7.71 -0.46
C ASP A 113 9.05 -6.93 -1.69
N VAL A 114 7.90 -7.25 -2.30
CA VAL A 114 7.34 -6.44 -3.40
C VAL A 114 7.14 -4.98 -2.99
N VAL A 115 6.62 -4.73 -1.77
CA VAL A 115 6.49 -3.36 -1.22
C VAL A 115 7.87 -2.74 -1.00
N ALA A 116 8.83 -3.50 -0.47
CA ALA A 116 10.19 -3.03 -0.23
C ALA A 116 10.90 -2.63 -1.53
N GLN A 117 10.87 -3.49 -2.56
CA GLN A 117 11.50 -3.23 -3.86
C GLN A 117 10.87 -2.03 -4.56
N ARG A 118 9.53 -1.94 -4.59
CA ARG A 118 8.82 -0.79 -5.16
C ARG A 118 9.20 0.52 -4.49
N THR A 119 9.32 0.49 -3.17
CA THR A 119 9.68 1.67 -2.38
C THR A 119 11.13 2.08 -2.63
N ARG A 120 12.07 1.14 -2.55
CA ARG A 120 13.51 1.39 -2.78
C ARG A 120 13.79 1.91 -4.19
N LEU A 121 13.17 1.30 -5.19
CA LEU A 121 13.34 1.68 -6.59
C LEU A 121 12.48 2.89 -6.99
N ARG A 122 11.67 3.43 -6.06
CA ARG A 122 10.69 4.50 -6.32
C ARG A 122 9.76 4.15 -7.50
N ARG A 123 9.44 2.86 -7.67
CA ARG A 123 8.61 2.32 -8.76
C ARG A 123 7.19 2.04 -8.27
N THR A 124 6.24 2.84 -8.74
CA THR A 124 4.81 2.64 -8.54
C THR A 124 4.09 2.52 -9.89
N GLY A 125 2.87 2.00 -9.90
CA GLY A 125 2.04 1.96 -11.11
C GLY A 125 1.83 3.34 -11.74
N ALA A 126 1.67 4.39 -10.92
CA ALA A 126 1.52 5.75 -11.40
C ALA A 126 2.82 6.30 -12.02
N VAL A 127 3.97 6.05 -11.38
CA VAL A 127 5.29 6.44 -11.91
C VAL A 127 5.56 5.74 -13.24
N TRP A 128 5.37 4.42 -13.30
CA TRP A 128 5.58 3.64 -14.52
C TRP A 128 4.69 4.12 -15.67
N GLN A 129 3.41 4.41 -15.41
CA GLN A 129 2.49 4.93 -16.43
C GLN A 129 2.92 6.30 -16.95
N ARG A 130 3.30 7.23 -16.07
CA ARG A 130 3.76 8.57 -16.45
C ARG A 130 5.02 8.52 -17.32
N GLU A 131 6.02 7.74 -16.90
CA GLU A 131 7.27 7.60 -17.65
C GLU A 131 7.07 6.89 -18.98
N THR A 132 6.25 5.84 -19.01
CA THR A 132 5.96 5.10 -20.23
C THR A 132 5.18 5.93 -21.23
N LEU A 133 4.20 6.72 -20.77
CA LEU A 133 3.48 7.66 -21.64
C LEU A 133 4.43 8.68 -22.27
N ALA A 134 5.37 9.22 -21.48
CA ALA A 134 6.39 10.14 -21.99
C ALA A 134 7.30 9.47 -23.03
N ARG A 135 7.79 8.25 -22.76
CA ARG A 135 8.59 7.45 -23.73
C ARG A 135 7.85 7.17 -25.03
N PHE A 136 6.52 7.00 -24.97
CA PHE A 136 5.68 6.77 -26.14
C PHE A 136 5.19 8.06 -26.81
N GLY A 137 5.72 9.23 -26.43
CA GLY A 137 5.34 10.50 -27.05
C GLY A 137 3.88 10.88 -26.82
N GLY A 138 3.28 10.44 -25.71
CA GLY A 138 1.88 10.71 -25.38
C GLY A 138 0.87 9.72 -25.96
N ASP A 139 1.31 8.64 -26.62
CA ASP A 139 0.42 7.60 -27.15
C ASP A 139 -0.21 6.76 -26.03
N ARG A 140 -1.47 7.08 -25.73
CA ARG A 140 -2.26 6.42 -24.69
C ARG A 140 -2.71 5.01 -25.08
N GLU A 141 -2.95 4.76 -26.37
CA GLU A 141 -3.40 3.44 -26.81
C GLU A 141 -2.26 2.44 -26.67
N ARG A 142 -1.05 2.82 -27.09
CA ARG A 142 0.15 2.03 -26.91
C ARG A 142 0.47 1.80 -25.43
N LEU A 143 0.29 2.81 -24.58
CA LEU A 143 0.42 2.67 -23.12
C LEU A 143 -0.53 1.60 -22.58
N VAL A 144 -1.83 1.66 -22.91
CA VAL A 144 -2.83 0.73 -22.40
C VAL A 144 -2.56 -0.70 -22.86
N ARG A 145 -2.18 -0.90 -24.12
CA ARG A 145 -1.79 -2.22 -24.66
C ARG A 145 -0.60 -2.80 -23.87
N ARG A 146 0.46 -2.02 -23.70
CA ARG A 146 1.66 -2.44 -22.95
C ARG A 146 1.36 -2.70 -21.47
N TYR A 147 0.57 -1.84 -20.82
CA TYR A 147 0.15 -2.03 -19.44
C TYR A 147 -0.62 -3.35 -19.27
N ARG A 148 -1.55 -3.64 -20.19
CA ARG A 148 -2.32 -4.90 -20.16
C ARG A 148 -1.43 -6.12 -20.31
N GLU A 149 -0.48 -6.11 -21.25
CA GLU A 149 0.47 -7.22 -21.45
C GLU A 149 1.27 -7.50 -20.17
N LEU A 150 1.81 -6.45 -19.54
CA LEU A 150 2.60 -6.58 -18.33
C LEU A 150 1.75 -6.97 -17.11
N ALA A 151 0.54 -6.43 -16.98
CA ALA A 151 -0.40 -6.83 -15.92
C ALA A 151 -0.73 -8.33 -16.00
N LEU A 152 -0.93 -8.86 -17.21
CA LEU A 152 -1.21 -10.28 -17.45
C LEU A 152 0.00 -11.20 -17.21
N SER A 153 1.23 -10.67 -17.20
CA SER A 153 2.41 -11.46 -16.82
C SER A 153 2.42 -11.87 -15.34
N GLY A 154 1.63 -11.18 -14.51
CA GLY A 154 1.60 -11.37 -13.05
C GLY A 154 2.83 -10.83 -12.32
N LEU A 155 3.85 -10.34 -13.04
CA LEU A 155 5.03 -9.74 -12.44
C LEU A 155 4.67 -8.43 -11.73
N PRO A 156 5.28 -8.13 -10.57
CA PRO A 156 5.10 -6.85 -9.91
C PRO A 156 5.72 -5.69 -10.73
N VAL A 157 5.14 -4.50 -10.62
CA VAL A 157 5.50 -3.34 -11.45
C VAL A 157 6.97 -2.92 -11.37
N HIS A 158 7.68 -3.23 -10.28
CA HIS A 158 9.09 -2.92 -10.16
C HIS A 158 9.99 -3.76 -11.09
N LEU A 159 9.46 -4.81 -11.70
CA LEU A 159 10.12 -5.66 -12.69
C LEU A 159 9.71 -5.37 -14.14
N TRP A 160 8.84 -4.36 -14.35
CA TRP A 160 8.34 -4.04 -15.68
C TRP A 160 9.33 -3.16 -16.47
N GLU A 161 9.54 -3.50 -17.75
CA GLU A 161 10.35 -2.72 -18.72
C GLU A 161 9.52 -1.70 -19.52
#